data_AF-A0A964QQN0-F1
#
_entry.id   AF-A0A964QQN0-F1
#
_cell.length_a   1.000
_cell.length_b   1.000
_cell.length_c   1.000
_cell.angle_alpha   90.00
_cell.angle_beta   90.00
_cell.angle_gamma   90.00
#
_symmetry.space_group_name_H-M   'P 1'
#
loop_
_entity.id
_entity.type
_entity.pdbx_description
1 polymer ?
#
loop_
_entity_poly.entity_id
_entity_poly.type
_entity_poly.pdbx_seq_one_letter_code
_entity_poly.pdbx_strand_id
1 'polypeptide(L)'
;MSGSVLALVCLAVKEEAEPFRKSHGHGSNVAIILTGMGRKNAEISFRSALAQWHPELVITGGFAGGLDPNLKIGAVVFEADDSFPSSTALLSAGARSVRFHCADHVVATAA
;
A
#
# COMPACT_ATOMS: atom_id res chain seq x y z
N MET A 1 19.07 16.31 -2.92
CA MET A 1 18.09 17.07 -3.71
C MET A 1 16.72 16.62 -3.24
N SER A 2 15.98 17.50 -2.57
CA SER A 2 14.57 17.24 -2.20
C SER A 2 13.74 17.41 -3.47
N GLY A 3 13.01 16.38 -3.86
CA GLY A 3 12.12 16.39 -5.02
C GLY A 3 10.66 16.43 -4.57
N SER A 4 9.83 17.19 -5.27
CA SER A 4 8.38 16.98 -5.20
C SER A 4 8.06 15.66 -5.90
N VAL A 5 7.31 14.79 -5.22
CA VAL A 5 6.69 13.60 -5.81
C VAL A 5 5.20 13.72 -5.51
N LEU A 6 4.34 13.37 -6.46
CA LEU A 6 2.90 13.43 -6.25
C LEU A 6 2.44 12.28 -5.35
N ALA A 7 2.94 11.06 -5.63
CA ALA A 7 2.57 9.87 -4.88
C ALA A 7 3.80 9.06 -4.42
N LEU A 8 3.76 8.62 -3.16
CA LEU A 8 4.70 7.66 -2.59
C LEU A 8 3.98 6.32 -2.40
N VAL A 9 4.46 5.28 -3.08
CA VAL A 9 3.94 3.91 -3.01
C VAL A 9 4.88 3.08 -2.14
N CYS A 10 4.35 2.53 -1.06
CA CYS A 10 5.08 1.78 -0.03
C CYS A 10 4.68 0.31 -0.07
N LEU A 11 5.65 -0.57 -0.36
CA LEU A 11 5.42 -2.01 -0.54
C LEU A 11 6.44 -2.79 0.29
N ALA A 12 6.03 -3.89 0.93
CA ALA A 12 6.88 -4.63 1.87
C ALA A 12 7.96 -5.43 1.15
N VAL A 13 7.63 -6.07 0.03
CA VAL A 13 8.53 -6.98 -0.70
C VAL A 13 8.63 -6.66 -2.20
N LYS A 14 9.62 -7.27 -2.87
CA LYS A 14 9.94 -6.95 -4.27
C LYS A 14 8.83 -7.40 -5.22
N GLU A 15 8.23 -8.54 -4.92
CA GLU A 15 7.15 -9.19 -5.66
C GLU A 15 5.91 -8.30 -5.73
N GLU A 16 5.65 -7.54 -4.67
CA GLU A 16 4.57 -6.54 -4.63
C GLU A 16 4.90 -5.32 -5.49
N ALA A 17 6.17 -4.93 -5.58
CA ALA A 17 6.63 -3.73 -6.30
C ALA A 17 6.85 -3.93 -7.79
N GLU A 18 7.17 -5.14 -8.23
CA GLU A 18 7.44 -5.43 -9.64
C GLU A 18 6.33 -5.01 -10.61
N PRO A 19 5.04 -5.31 -10.36
CA PRO A 19 3.96 -4.90 -11.26
C PRO A 19 3.91 -3.39 -11.45
N PHE A 20 4.11 -2.63 -10.37
CA PHE A 20 4.14 -1.17 -10.41
C PHE A 20 5.35 -0.67 -11.20
N ARG A 21 6.55 -1.20 -10.91
CA ARG A 21 7.78 -0.79 -11.62
C ARG A 21 7.74 -1.09 -13.11
N LYS A 22 7.11 -2.20 -13.53
CA LYS A 22 6.94 -2.55 -14.95
C LYS A 22 5.93 -1.63 -15.65
N SER A 23 4.92 -1.16 -14.92
CA SER A 23 3.83 -0.34 -15.48
C SER A 23 4.16 1.16 -15.48
N HIS A 24 5.12 1.62 -14.66
CA HIS A 24 5.51 3.03 -14.57
C HIS A 24 6.71 3.33 -15.48
N GLY A 25 6.52 4.28 -16.41
CA GLY A 25 7.57 4.78 -17.29
C GLY A 25 8.54 5.74 -16.59
N HIS A 26 9.73 5.92 -17.17
CA HIS A 26 10.66 6.97 -16.74
C HIS A 26 9.98 8.35 -16.78
N GLY A 27 10.03 9.10 -15.67
CA GLY A 27 9.48 10.46 -15.57
C GLY A 27 8.14 10.60 -14.84
N SER A 28 7.60 9.53 -14.24
CA SER A 28 6.40 9.63 -13.39
C SER A 28 6.67 10.35 -12.07
N ASN A 29 5.75 11.21 -11.62
CA ASN A 29 5.73 11.81 -10.27
C ASN A 29 5.37 10.80 -9.16
N VAL A 30 5.79 9.55 -9.32
CA VAL A 30 5.51 8.43 -8.40
C VAL A 30 6.84 7.87 -7.93
N ALA A 31 7.04 7.84 -6.62
CA ALA A 31 8.15 7.14 -5.99
C ALA A 31 7.65 5.78 -5.46
N ILE A 32 8.36 4.69 -5.78
CA ILE A 32 8.06 3.35 -5.26
C ILE A 32 9.20 2.91 -4.34
N ILE A 33 8.90 2.73 -3.06
CA ILE A 33 9.88 2.27 -2.07
C ILE A 33 9.56 0.85 -1.58
N LEU A 34 10.61 0.12 -1.24
CA LEU A 34 10.50 -1.12 -0.48
C LEU A 34 10.67 -0.79 0.99
N THR A 35 9.64 -1.05 1.78
CA THR A 35 9.64 -0.79 3.22
C THR A 35 10.32 -1.90 4.00
N GLY A 36 10.25 -3.14 3.50
CA GLY A 36 10.62 -4.34 4.25
C GLY A 36 9.47 -4.83 5.14
N MET A 37 9.43 -6.13 5.41
CA MET A 37 8.40 -6.74 6.25
C MET A 37 8.49 -6.24 7.71
N GLY A 38 7.32 -5.98 8.30
CA GLY A 38 7.18 -5.62 9.72
C GLY A 38 7.18 -4.12 10.00
N ARG A 39 6.50 -3.75 11.09
CA ARG A 39 6.24 -2.36 11.50
C ARG A 39 7.48 -1.48 11.57
N LYS A 40 8.56 -1.99 12.19
CA LYS A 40 9.81 -1.23 12.39
C LYS A 40 10.49 -0.90 11.06
N ASN A 41 10.56 -1.85 10.13
CA ASN A 41 11.14 -1.63 8.82
C ASN A 41 10.31 -0.63 8.01
N ALA A 42 8.98 -0.78 8.05
CA ALA A 42 8.07 0.17 7.43
C ALA A 42 8.22 1.59 7.98
N GLU A 43 8.31 1.76 9.30
CA GLU A 43 8.51 3.07 9.91
C GLU A 43 9.83 3.71 9.47
N ILE A 44 10.95 2.98 9.56
CA ILE A 44 12.27 3.50 9.21
C ILE A 44 12.30 3.94 7.74
N SER A 45 11.87 3.06 6.84
CA SER A 45 11.87 3.33 5.40
C SER A 45 10.95 4.49 5.03
N PHE A 46 9.76 4.57 5.65
CA PHE A 46 8.81 5.64 5.41
C PHE A 46 9.33 6.99 5.91
N ARG A 47 9.90 7.06 7.13
CA ARG A 47 10.52 8.28 7.65
C ARG A 47 11.68 8.76 6.79
N SER A 48 12.53 7.84 6.31
CA SER A 48 13.60 8.18 5.38
C SER A 48 13.08 8.73 4.05
N ALA A 49 11.99 8.16 3.52
CA ALA A 49 11.35 8.66 2.31
C ALA A 49 10.74 10.06 2.50
N LEU A 50 10.08 10.33 3.63
CA LEU A 50 9.53 11.65 3.96
C LEU A 50 10.61 12.71 4.21
N ALA A 51 11.81 12.31 4.64
CA ALA A 51 12.94 13.23 4.75
C ALA A 51 13.49 13.63 3.36
N GLN A 52 13.24 12.81 2.33
CA GLN A 52 13.72 13.03 0.97
C GLN A 52 12.68 13.68 0.06
N TRP A 53 11.41 13.35 0.25
CA TRP A 53 10.30 13.75 -0.62
C TRP A 53 9.13 14.26 0.20
N HIS A 54 8.33 15.12 -0.43
CA HIS A 54 7.10 15.67 0.14
C HIS A 54 5.91 15.18 -0.69
N PRO A 55 5.45 13.92 -0.49
CA PRO A 55 4.32 13.37 -1.23
C PRO A 55 3.01 14.05 -0.86
N GLU A 56 2.18 14.31 -1.85
CA GLU A 56 0.78 14.74 -1.63
C GLU A 56 -0.14 13.54 -1.36
N LEU A 57 0.28 12.35 -1.79
CA LEU A 57 -0.44 11.08 -1.62
C LEU A 57 0.50 9.97 -1.17
N VAL A 58 0.07 9.18 -0.20
CA VAL A 58 0.75 7.93 0.21
C VAL A 58 -0.18 6.76 -0.06
N ILE A 59 0.33 5.74 -0.76
CA ILE A 59 -0.36 4.48 -0.98
C ILE A 59 0.47 3.38 -0.32
N THR A 60 -0.10 2.70 0.66
CA THR A 60 0.47 1.46 1.20
C THR A 60 -0.26 0.28 0.57
N GLY A 61 0.47 -0.77 0.22
CA GLY A 61 -0.13 -1.94 -0.42
C GLY A 61 0.73 -3.18 -0.26
N GLY A 62 0.13 -4.33 -0.55
CA GLY A 62 0.80 -5.61 -0.47
C GLY A 62 -0.18 -6.76 -0.39
N PHE A 63 0.35 -7.95 -0.11
CA PHE A 63 -0.47 -9.14 0.16
C PHE A 63 -0.89 -9.18 1.63
N ALA A 64 -2.11 -9.67 1.90
CA ALA A 64 -2.63 -9.79 3.25
C ALA A 64 -3.44 -11.08 3.44
N GLY A 65 -3.44 -11.61 4.67
CA GLY A 65 -4.34 -12.69 5.07
C GLY A 65 -5.77 -12.16 5.28
N GLY A 66 -6.77 -12.87 4.75
CA GLY A 66 -8.17 -12.52 4.91
C GLY A 66 -8.74 -13.05 6.23
N LEU A 67 -8.99 -12.16 7.19
CA LEU A 67 -9.63 -12.53 8.47
C LEU A 67 -11.16 -12.72 8.34
N ASP A 68 -11.79 -12.04 7.38
CA ASP A 68 -13.19 -12.28 7.01
C ASP A 68 -13.26 -13.56 6.15
N PRO A 69 -13.95 -14.63 6.59
CA PRO A 69 -14.07 -15.87 5.84
C PRO A 69 -14.78 -15.71 4.48
N ASN A 70 -15.47 -14.59 4.26
CA ASN A 70 -16.10 -14.26 2.98
C ASN A 70 -15.14 -13.59 1.98
N LEU A 71 -13.89 -13.32 2.36
CA LEU A 71 -12.86 -12.85 1.44
C LEU A 71 -12.23 -14.04 0.71
N LYS A 72 -12.44 -14.08 -0.60
CA LYS A 72 -11.79 -15.07 -1.48
C LYS A 72 -10.33 -14.69 -1.72
N ILE A 73 -9.48 -15.68 -1.94
CA ILE A 73 -8.11 -15.46 -2.42
C ILE A 73 -8.15 -14.62 -3.71
N GLY A 74 -7.30 -13.59 -3.77
CA GLY A 74 -7.24 -12.64 -4.89
C GLY A 74 -8.26 -11.49 -4.79
N ALA A 75 -9.08 -11.43 -3.75
CA ALA A 75 -9.90 -10.25 -3.50
C ALA A 75 -9.01 -9.02 -3.26
N VAL A 76 -9.29 -7.94 -3.98
CA VAL A 76 -8.65 -6.63 -3.73
C VAL A 76 -9.51 -5.87 -2.73
N VAL A 77 -8.89 -5.43 -1.65
CA VAL A 77 -9.55 -4.67 -0.59
C VAL A 77 -8.79 -3.38 -0.31
N PHE A 78 -9.49 -2.37 0.19
CA PHE A 78 -8.86 -1.11 0.57
C PHE A 78 -9.53 -0.48 1.79
N GLU A 79 -8.73 0.29 2.51
CA GLU A 79 -9.14 1.24 3.53
C GLU A 79 -8.45 2.55 3.16
N ALA A 80 -9.16 3.67 3.22
CA ALA A 80 -8.63 4.95 2.79
C ALA A 80 -9.30 6.09 3.57
N ASP A 81 -8.59 7.21 3.70
CA ASP A 81 -9.13 8.43 4.27
C ASP A 81 -10.26 9.00 3.40
N ASP A 82 -11.16 9.80 3.99
CA ASP A 82 -12.29 10.42 3.28
C ASP A 82 -11.84 11.30 2.09
N SER A 83 -10.62 11.85 2.15
CA SER A 83 -10.02 12.68 1.10
C SER A 83 -9.34 11.87 -0.01
N PHE A 84 -9.33 10.54 0.07
CA PHE A 84 -8.66 9.71 -0.93
C PHE A 84 -9.37 9.82 -2.29
N PRO A 85 -8.68 10.28 -3.35
CA PRO A 85 -9.33 10.70 -4.60
C PRO A 85 -9.88 9.54 -5.44
N SER A 86 -9.46 8.30 -5.17
CA SER A 86 -9.68 7.16 -6.07
C SER A 86 -10.60 6.06 -5.51
N SER A 87 -11.31 6.31 -4.39
CA SER A 87 -12.23 5.33 -3.80
C SER A 87 -13.28 4.82 -4.82
N THR A 88 -13.92 5.72 -5.56
CA THR A 88 -14.92 5.36 -6.59
C THR A 88 -14.31 4.52 -7.72
N ALA A 89 -13.08 4.82 -8.14
CA ALA A 89 -12.38 4.07 -9.17
C ALA A 89 -12.04 2.65 -8.70
N LEU A 90 -11.57 2.49 -7.45
CA LEU A 90 -11.29 1.18 -6.85
C LEU A 90 -12.55 0.33 -6.75
N LEU A 91 -13.66 0.91 -6.26
CA LEU A 91 -14.95 0.23 -6.18
C LEU A 91 -15.43 -0.21 -7.58
N SER A 92 -15.30 0.66 -8.58
CA SER A 92 -15.68 0.35 -9.97
C SER A 92 -14.81 -0.75 -10.59
N ALA A 93 -13.56 -0.87 -10.15
CA ALA A 93 -12.65 -1.95 -10.54
C ALA A 93 -12.91 -3.28 -9.78
N GLY A 94 -13.91 -3.32 -8.89
CA GLY A 94 -14.28 -4.51 -8.12
C GLY A 94 -13.56 -4.66 -6.78
N ALA A 95 -12.80 -3.66 -6.33
CA ALA A 95 -12.23 -3.67 -4.99
C ALA A 95 -13.33 -3.47 -3.93
N ARG A 96 -13.08 -3.97 -2.72
CA ARG A 96 -14.01 -3.85 -1.58
C ARG A 96 -13.44 -2.92 -0.51
N SER A 97 -14.24 -2.00 -0.01
CA SER A 97 -13.88 -1.23 1.19
C SER A 97 -13.96 -2.14 2.43
N VAL A 98 -12.92 -2.13 3.26
CA VAL A 98 -12.79 -2.94 4.48
C VAL A 98 -12.11 -2.13 5.59
N ARG A 99 -11.88 -2.77 6.75
CA ARG A 99 -10.94 -2.28 7.76
C ARG A 99 -9.81 -3.28 7.96
N PHE A 100 -8.59 -2.79 8.06
CA PHE A 100 -7.43 -3.63 8.39
C PHE A 100 -7.30 -3.78 9.89
N HIS A 101 -7.15 -5.02 10.33
CA HIS A 101 -6.84 -5.32 11.73
C HIS A 101 -5.32 -5.41 11.92
N CYS A 102 -4.76 -4.50 12.71
CA CYS A 102 -3.35 -4.52 13.09
C CYS A 102 -3.18 -5.26 14.42
N ALA A 103 -2.45 -6.38 14.39
CA ALA A 103 -2.08 -7.16 15.57
C ALA A 103 -0.55 -7.35 15.64
N ASP A 104 -0.03 -7.63 16.84
CA ASP A 104 1.39 -7.94 17.03
C ASP A 104 1.77 -9.37 16.65
N HIS A 105 0.78 -10.21 16.36
CA HIS A 105 0.94 -11.61 15.94
C HIS A 105 0.04 -11.91 14.75
N VAL A 106 0.34 -12.99 14.03
CA VAL A 106 -0.50 -13.47 12.94
C VAL A 106 -1.82 -13.96 13.54
N VAL A 107 -2.93 -13.41 13.03
CA VAL A 107 -4.28 -13.82 13.40
C VAL A 107 -4.88 -14.71 12.30
N ALA A 108 -5.76 -15.62 12.70
CA ALA A 108 -6.50 -16.49 11.80
C ALA A 108 -7.97 -16.57 12.25
N THR A 109 -8.86 -16.78 11.29
CA THR A 109 -10.27 -17.07 11.55
C THR A 109 -10.38 -18.46 12.18
N ALA A 110 -11.20 -18.61 13.23
CA ALA A 110 -11.50 -19.92 13.79
C ALA A 110 -12.19 -20.81 12.75
N ALA A 111 -11.88 -22.11 12.77
CA ALA A 111 -12.46 -23.12 11.89
C ALA A 111 -13.90 -23.47 12.28
#